data_AF-K0Q2P2-F1
#
_entry.id   AF-K0Q2P2-F1
#
_cell.length_a   1.000
_cell.length_b   1.000
_cell.length_c   1.000
_cell.angle_alpha   90.00
_cell.angle_beta   90.00
_cell.angle_gamma   90.00
#
_symmetry.space_group_name_H-M   'P 1'
#
loop_
_entity.id
_entity.type
_entity.pdbx_description
1 polymer ?
#
loop_
_entity_poly.entity_id
_entity_poly.type
_entity_poly.pdbx_seq_one_letter_code
_entity_poly.pdbx_strand_id
1 'polypeptide(L)'
;MMQFTGIIAIGCMSLAMAVALRPRWPEAWFGGLDKMYRLHKWLGIAALVVAVLHWLWAQGPKWAAGWGWLERPVRGDRPLIEDPFQAFLLSLRGSAEGVGEWTFYAVVLLIALALIRYVPYRMFYKTHRLLAVAYLALVFHTVVLIKLSYWTSPVGWLTAALLVYGTCAAVIVLLRRVGANRQVKGKILSLRYYSGVRALETEIEVPRGWPGHKPGQFAFATSDVAEGAHPYTIASAWHPERPRISFITKELGDHTGRLRDKLRVGQEVKIEGPYGCFTFDDDCTHQIWIGGGIGITPFVARMKHMALQKAAPDWPVGQTADLFHSTADVDEEALANLAADAEAAEVRLHLWVDARDGRLTAERVRASVPKWREASIWFCGPIGFGEALKRDFATQGFPVAQRFHQELFAMR
;
A
#
# COMPACT_ATOMS: atom_id res chain seq x y z
N MET A 1 -32.31 4.99 -10.91
CA MET A 1 -30.89 5.05 -11.31
C MET A 1 -30.10 6.09 -10.52
N MET A 2 -30.50 7.37 -10.51
CA MET A 2 -29.77 8.45 -9.82
C MET A 2 -29.33 8.15 -8.37
N GLN A 3 -30.26 7.67 -7.52
CA GLN A 3 -29.95 7.36 -6.11
C GLN A 3 -28.95 6.20 -5.97
N PHE A 4 -29.13 5.13 -6.77
CA PHE A 4 -28.25 3.97 -6.72
C PHE A 4 -26.81 4.29 -7.12
N THR A 5 -26.62 5.03 -8.22
CA THR A 5 -25.27 5.43 -8.66
C THR A 5 -24.61 6.35 -7.64
N GLY A 6 -25.36 7.25 -7.00
CA GLY A 6 -24.84 8.11 -5.93
C GLY A 6 -24.37 7.32 -4.71
N ILE A 7 -25.20 6.38 -4.23
CA ILE A 7 -24.88 5.51 -3.07
C ILE A 7 -23.66 4.64 -3.36
N ILE A 8 -23.55 4.07 -4.55
CA ILE A 8 -22.38 3.25 -4.93
C ILE A 8 -21.12 4.12 -4.99
N ALA A 9 -21.18 5.30 -5.63
CA ALA A 9 -20.02 6.19 -5.74
C ALA A 9 -19.50 6.61 -4.36
N ILE A 10 -20.39 7.10 -3.48
CA ILE A 10 -19.99 7.54 -2.13
C ILE A 10 -19.57 6.36 -1.26
N GLY A 11 -20.17 5.18 -1.44
CA GLY A 11 -19.75 3.94 -0.79
C GLY A 11 -18.33 3.54 -1.15
N CYS A 12 -17.99 3.54 -2.45
CA CYS A 12 -16.62 3.29 -2.92
C CYS A 12 -15.62 4.30 -2.35
N MET A 13 -15.96 5.59 -2.32
CA MET A 13 -15.09 6.61 -1.72
C MET A 13 -14.93 6.43 -0.21
N SER A 14 -16.00 6.04 0.50
CA SER A 14 -15.97 5.82 1.94
C SER A 14 -15.08 4.63 2.32
N LEU A 15 -15.16 3.54 1.55
CA LEU A 15 -14.26 2.40 1.69
C LEU A 15 -12.81 2.76 1.32
N ALA A 16 -12.61 3.57 0.27
CA ALA A 16 -11.28 4.04 -0.10
C ALA A 16 -10.65 4.88 1.04
N MET A 17 -11.44 5.76 1.68
CA MET A 17 -11.02 6.51 2.85
C MET A 17 -10.68 5.61 4.03
N ALA A 18 -11.43 4.53 4.23
CA ALA A 18 -11.15 3.57 5.28
C ALA A 18 -9.81 2.87 5.11
N VAL A 19 -9.56 2.38 3.90
CA VAL A 19 -8.31 1.71 3.56
C VAL A 19 -7.12 2.68 3.68
N ALA A 20 -7.32 3.97 3.36
CA ALA A 20 -6.28 4.99 3.47
C ALA A 20 -5.76 5.21 4.90
N LEU A 21 -6.50 4.80 5.94
CA LEU A 21 -6.03 4.83 7.33
C LEU A 21 -4.98 3.76 7.67
N ARG A 22 -4.65 2.87 6.72
CA ARG A 22 -3.78 1.70 6.91
C ARG A 22 -4.22 0.86 8.12
N PRO A 23 -5.49 0.43 8.22
CA PRO A 23 -5.91 -0.41 9.34
C PRO A 23 -5.14 -1.73 9.34
N ARG A 24 -4.77 -2.23 10.53
CA ARG A 24 -4.03 -3.51 10.66
C ARG A 24 -4.95 -4.74 10.72
N TRP A 25 -6.15 -4.59 11.27
CA TRP A 25 -7.08 -5.71 11.46
C TRP A 25 -7.45 -6.46 10.17
N PRO A 26 -7.59 -5.82 8.98
CA PRO A 26 -7.91 -6.55 7.75
C PRO A 26 -6.66 -6.85 6.90
N GLU A 27 -5.46 -6.45 7.35
CA GLU A 27 -4.22 -6.55 6.58
C GLU A 27 -3.95 -8.01 6.16
N ALA A 28 -4.12 -8.94 7.10
CA ALA A 28 -3.96 -10.36 6.85
C ALA A 28 -4.96 -10.91 5.83
N TRP A 29 -6.21 -10.42 5.84
CA TRP A 29 -7.26 -10.87 4.91
C TRP A 29 -7.00 -10.42 3.48
N PHE A 30 -6.38 -9.24 3.31
CA PHE A 30 -5.97 -8.74 1.99
C PHE A 30 -4.60 -9.27 1.56
N GLY A 31 -3.89 -10.01 2.42
CA GLY A 31 -2.55 -10.53 2.14
C GLY A 31 -1.44 -9.47 2.18
N GLY A 32 -1.66 -8.36 2.90
CA GLY A 32 -0.69 -7.28 3.08
C GLY A 32 -1.22 -5.89 2.72
N LEU A 33 -0.57 -4.88 3.28
CA LEU A 33 -0.92 -3.48 3.05
C LEU A 33 -0.69 -3.04 1.61
N ASP A 34 0.27 -3.63 0.89
CA ASP A 34 0.50 -3.40 -0.55
C ASP A 34 -0.76 -3.68 -1.39
N LYS A 35 -1.43 -4.81 -1.10
CA LYS A 35 -2.68 -5.23 -1.76
C LYS A 35 -3.86 -4.37 -1.34
N MET A 36 -3.87 -3.88 -0.10
CA MET A 36 -4.83 -2.86 0.33
C MET A 36 -4.67 -1.55 -0.45
N TYR A 37 -3.46 -1.10 -0.77
CA TYR A 37 -3.26 0.07 -1.63
C TYR A 37 -3.79 -0.16 -3.06
N ARG A 38 -3.63 -1.38 -3.59
CA ARG A 38 -4.26 -1.75 -4.88
C ARG A 38 -5.78 -1.67 -4.79
N LEU A 39 -6.38 -2.15 -3.69
CA LEU A 39 -7.82 -1.99 -3.46
C LEU A 39 -8.22 -0.52 -3.38
N HIS A 40 -7.47 0.32 -2.65
CA HIS A 40 -7.72 1.78 -2.60
C HIS A 40 -7.74 2.40 -4.00
N LYS A 41 -6.75 2.06 -4.85
CA LYS A 41 -6.68 2.51 -6.24
C LYS A 41 -7.92 2.10 -7.03
N TRP A 42 -8.32 0.83 -6.96
CA TRP A 42 -9.49 0.33 -7.68
C TRP A 42 -10.81 0.91 -7.16
N LEU A 43 -10.93 1.13 -5.85
CA LEU A 43 -12.09 1.83 -5.27
C LEU A 43 -12.16 3.28 -5.76
N GLY A 44 -11.01 3.97 -5.87
CA GLY A 44 -10.94 5.32 -6.44
C GLY A 44 -11.35 5.36 -7.92
N ILE A 45 -10.88 4.42 -8.73
CA ILE A 45 -11.26 4.30 -10.15
C ILE A 45 -12.76 3.96 -10.28
N ALA A 46 -13.26 3.01 -9.48
CA ALA A 46 -14.67 2.64 -9.48
C ALA A 46 -15.55 3.83 -9.05
N ALA A 47 -15.17 4.56 -8.01
CA ALA A 47 -15.85 5.77 -7.57
C ALA A 47 -15.89 6.81 -8.69
N LEU A 48 -14.79 7.05 -9.41
CA LEU A 48 -14.74 7.98 -10.54
C LEU A 48 -15.71 7.56 -11.66
N VAL A 49 -15.66 6.30 -12.09
CA VAL A 49 -16.54 5.79 -13.17
C VAL A 49 -18.01 5.94 -12.78
N VAL A 50 -18.37 5.52 -11.57
CA VAL A 50 -19.76 5.60 -11.10
C VAL A 50 -20.20 7.05 -10.87
N ALA A 51 -19.31 7.93 -10.40
CA ALA A 51 -19.59 9.36 -10.25
C ALA A 51 -19.85 10.04 -11.60
N VAL A 52 -19.08 9.69 -12.65
CA VAL A 52 -19.34 10.18 -14.02
C VAL A 52 -20.72 9.71 -14.49
N LEU A 53 -21.06 8.44 -14.29
CA LEU A 53 -22.39 7.93 -14.63
C LEU A 53 -23.50 8.64 -13.83
N HIS A 54 -23.27 8.90 -12.55
CA HIS A 54 -24.20 9.64 -11.69
C HIS A 54 -24.43 11.06 -12.20
N TRP A 55 -23.36 11.79 -12.53
CA TRP A 55 -23.44 13.13 -13.10
C TRP A 55 -24.13 13.14 -14.48
N LEU A 56 -23.85 12.16 -15.34
CA LEU A 56 -24.54 11.99 -16.62
C LEU A 56 -26.04 11.72 -16.45
N TRP A 57 -26.45 10.96 -15.43
CA TRP A 57 -27.88 10.78 -15.11
C TRP A 57 -28.54 12.08 -14.64
N ALA A 58 -27.78 13.00 -14.03
CA ALA A 58 -28.29 14.29 -13.57
C ALA A 58 -28.39 15.33 -14.70
N GLN A 59 -27.40 15.38 -15.59
CA GLN A 59 -27.28 16.41 -16.64
C GLN A 59 -27.77 15.94 -18.01
N GLY A 60 -27.57 14.67 -18.35
CA GLY A 60 -27.95 14.07 -19.63
C GLY A 60 -29.41 14.31 -20.01
N PRO A 61 -30.39 14.07 -19.11
CA PRO A 61 -31.79 14.38 -19.41
C PRO A 61 -32.05 15.87 -19.70
N LYS A 62 -31.30 16.79 -19.06
CA LYS A 62 -31.42 18.24 -19.32
C LYS A 62 -30.90 18.60 -20.71
N TRP A 63 -29.78 18.01 -21.14
CA TRP A 63 -29.24 18.20 -22.48
C TRP A 63 -30.14 17.59 -23.54
N ALA A 64 -30.61 16.36 -23.34
CA ALA A 64 -31.54 15.71 -24.24
C ALA A 64 -32.83 16.53 -24.39
N ALA A 65 -33.36 17.11 -23.30
CA ALA A 65 -34.49 18.02 -23.39
C ALA A 65 -34.14 19.35 -24.09
N GLY A 66 -32.93 19.86 -23.91
CA GLY A 66 -32.42 21.02 -24.65
C GLY A 66 -32.25 20.78 -26.15
N TRP A 67 -31.93 19.55 -26.54
CA TRP A 67 -31.83 19.09 -27.94
C TRP A 67 -33.17 18.64 -28.52
N GLY A 68 -34.27 18.70 -27.75
CA GLY A 68 -35.60 18.30 -28.19
C GLY A 68 -35.84 16.78 -28.24
N TRP A 69 -34.95 15.97 -27.66
CA TRP A 69 -35.09 14.52 -27.60
C TRP A 69 -36.00 14.04 -26.46
N LEU A 70 -36.24 14.89 -25.46
CA LEU A 70 -37.11 14.61 -24.31
C LEU A 70 -37.97 15.82 -23.95
N GLU A 71 -39.20 15.58 -23.52
CA GLU A 71 -40.04 16.62 -22.95
C GLU A 71 -39.60 16.98 -21.53
N ARG A 72 -39.67 18.28 -21.19
CA ARG A 72 -39.37 18.72 -19.83
C ARG A 72 -40.50 18.30 -18.90
N PRO A 73 -40.20 17.68 -17.75
CA PRO A 73 -41.25 17.26 -16.82
C PRO A 73 -42.02 18.48 -16.30
N VAL A 74 -43.35 18.38 -16.31
CA VAL A 74 -44.26 19.36 -15.71
C VAL A 74 -44.04 19.36 -14.20
N ARG A 75 -43.61 20.50 -13.63
CA ARG A 75 -43.45 20.65 -12.18
C ARG A 75 -44.84 20.74 -11.54
N GLY A 76 -45.26 19.68 -10.86
CA GLY A 76 -46.49 19.69 -10.04
C GLY A 76 -46.35 20.50 -8.75
N ASP A 77 -47.45 20.61 -8.01
CA ASP A 77 -47.52 21.32 -6.74
C ASP A 77 -46.54 20.75 -5.71
N ARG A 78 -45.91 21.64 -4.95
CA ARG A 78 -45.02 21.25 -3.86
C ARG A 78 -45.89 20.83 -2.68
N PRO A 79 -45.79 19.58 -2.20
CA PRO A 79 -46.55 19.15 -1.02
C PRO A 79 -46.18 20.03 0.18
N LEU A 80 -47.16 20.32 1.04
CA LEU A 80 -46.91 20.94 2.34
C LEU A 80 -46.09 19.96 3.20
N ILE A 81 -45.01 20.47 3.78
CA ILE A 81 -44.06 19.66 4.56
C ILE A 81 -44.20 20.08 6.01
N GLU A 82 -44.77 19.18 6.81
CA GLU A 82 -45.03 19.42 8.23
C GLU A 82 -43.80 19.14 9.10
N ASP A 83 -42.90 18.25 8.67
CA ASP A 83 -41.67 17.92 9.40
C ASP A 83 -40.62 19.05 9.29
N PRO A 84 -40.24 19.72 10.39
CA PRO A 84 -39.23 20.78 10.39
C PRO A 84 -37.86 20.31 9.86
N PHE A 85 -37.49 19.05 10.09
CA PHE A 85 -36.22 18.50 9.64
C PHE A 85 -36.20 18.33 8.11
N GLN A 86 -37.26 17.77 7.54
CA GLN A 86 -37.44 17.68 6.10
C GLN A 86 -37.45 19.06 5.42
N ALA A 87 -38.12 20.05 6.02
CA ALA A 87 -38.15 21.42 5.51
C ALA A 87 -36.74 22.04 5.51
N PHE A 88 -35.96 21.83 6.58
CA PHE A 88 -34.57 22.28 6.66
C PHE A 88 -33.70 21.67 5.56
N LEU A 89 -33.74 20.34 5.35
CA LEU A 89 -32.95 19.70 4.29
C LEU A 89 -33.31 20.20 2.90
N LEU A 90 -34.61 20.44 2.64
CA LEU A 90 -35.04 20.99 1.36
C LEU A 90 -34.58 22.42 1.13
N SER A 91 -34.45 23.23 2.17
CA SER A 91 -33.85 24.57 2.07
C SER A 91 -32.39 24.51 1.61
N LEU A 92 -31.68 23.44 1.97
CA LEU A 92 -30.28 23.20 1.60
C LEU A 92 -30.11 22.53 0.23
N ARG A 93 -31.19 22.06 -0.40
CA ARG A 93 -31.14 21.26 -1.62
C ARG A 93 -30.37 21.96 -2.75
N GLY A 94 -30.64 23.24 -3.00
CA GLY A 94 -29.95 23.99 -4.05
C GLY A 94 -28.45 24.11 -3.81
N SER A 95 -28.06 24.38 -2.56
CA SER A 95 -26.67 24.41 -2.14
C SER A 95 -25.99 23.05 -2.29
N ALA A 96 -26.67 21.97 -1.90
CA ALA A 96 -26.15 20.60 -2.04
C ALA A 96 -25.98 20.18 -3.51
N GLU A 97 -26.91 20.55 -4.39
CA GLU A 97 -26.79 20.34 -5.84
C GLU A 97 -25.55 21.09 -6.40
N GLY A 98 -25.38 22.36 -6.05
CA GLY A 98 -24.22 23.16 -6.49
C GLY A 98 -22.89 22.67 -5.94
N VAL A 99 -22.81 22.35 -4.64
CA VAL A 99 -21.61 21.77 -4.01
C VAL A 99 -21.26 20.44 -4.68
N GLY A 100 -22.25 19.59 -4.94
CA GLY A 100 -22.05 18.32 -5.63
C GLY A 100 -21.41 18.47 -7.01
N GLU A 101 -21.89 19.42 -7.80
CA GLU A 101 -21.39 19.66 -9.15
C GLU A 101 -19.93 20.15 -9.16
N TRP A 102 -19.61 21.20 -8.40
CA TRP A 102 -18.23 21.71 -8.33
C TRP A 102 -17.27 20.70 -7.71
N THR A 103 -17.72 19.96 -6.69
CA THR A 103 -16.91 18.92 -6.06
C THR A 103 -16.66 17.76 -7.03
N PHE A 104 -17.64 17.39 -7.87
CA PHE A 104 -17.44 16.39 -8.91
C PHE A 104 -16.32 16.78 -9.87
N TYR A 105 -16.31 18.01 -10.39
CA TYR A 105 -15.23 18.48 -11.27
C TYR A 105 -13.86 18.44 -10.58
N ALA A 106 -13.80 18.86 -9.31
CA ALA A 106 -12.57 18.78 -8.52
C ALA A 106 -12.11 17.32 -8.33
N VAL A 107 -13.01 16.39 -8.01
CA VAL A 107 -12.70 14.96 -7.85
C VAL A 107 -12.16 14.36 -9.16
N VAL A 108 -12.80 14.65 -10.30
CA VAL A 108 -12.34 14.17 -11.61
C VAL A 108 -10.91 14.64 -11.88
N LEU A 109 -10.64 15.93 -11.69
CA LEU A 109 -9.30 16.51 -11.88
C LEU A 109 -8.26 15.89 -10.94
N LEU A 110 -8.58 15.76 -9.66
CA LEU A 110 -7.66 15.25 -8.64
C LEU A 110 -7.35 13.76 -8.86
N ILE A 111 -8.35 12.94 -9.22
CA ILE A 111 -8.13 11.52 -9.53
C ILE A 111 -7.35 11.37 -10.83
N ALA A 112 -7.63 12.16 -11.86
CA ALA A 112 -6.85 12.15 -13.09
C ALA A 112 -5.37 12.45 -12.81
N LEU A 113 -5.09 13.49 -12.03
CA LEU A 113 -3.73 13.82 -11.60
C LEU A 113 -3.08 12.69 -10.79
N ALA A 114 -3.84 12.03 -9.92
CA ALA A 114 -3.37 10.90 -9.11
C ALA A 114 -2.96 9.68 -9.95
N LEU A 115 -3.64 9.44 -11.08
CA LEU A 115 -3.37 8.32 -11.99
C LEU A 115 -2.17 8.58 -12.93
N ILE A 116 -1.75 9.82 -13.11
CA ILE A 116 -0.59 10.17 -13.94
C ILE A 116 0.71 9.82 -13.20
N ARG A 117 1.45 8.82 -13.71
CA ARG A 117 2.68 8.30 -13.08
C ARG A 117 3.83 9.31 -13.01
N TYR A 118 3.86 10.29 -13.92
CA TYR A 118 4.93 11.29 -14.00
C TYR A 118 4.85 12.40 -12.94
N VAL A 119 3.73 12.50 -12.20
CA VAL A 119 3.62 13.48 -11.11
C VAL A 119 4.59 13.10 -9.99
N PRO A 120 5.46 14.01 -9.50
CA PRO A 120 6.35 13.73 -8.38
C PRO A 120 5.58 13.34 -7.12
N TYR A 121 6.13 12.44 -6.31
CA TYR A 121 5.44 11.88 -5.14
C TYR A 121 4.97 12.97 -4.16
N ARG A 122 5.80 13.98 -3.91
CA ARG A 122 5.46 15.11 -3.02
C ARG A 122 4.24 15.91 -3.49
N MET A 123 4.10 16.11 -4.80
CA MET A 123 2.94 16.81 -5.37
C MET A 123 1.71 15.92 -5.32
N PHE A 124 1.86 14.65 -5.73
CA PHE A 124 0.83 13.62 -5.62
C PHE A 124 0.26 13.56 -4.20
N TYR A 125 1.10 13.43 -3.18
CA TYR A 125 0.65 13.35 -1.77
C TYR A 125 -0.15 14.59 -1.35
N LYS A 126 0.30 15.79 -1.73
CA LYS A 126 -0.38 17.05 -1.39
C LYS A 126 -1.74 17.17 -2.08
N THR A 127 -1.80 16.91 -3.38
CA THR A 127 -3.04 17.05 -4.16
C THR A 127 -4.02 15.93 -3.88
N HIS A 128 -3.55 14.68 -3.76
CA HIS A 128 -4.40 13.52 -3.43
C HIS A 128 -5.08 13.69 -2.09
N ARG A 129 -4.42 14.34 -1.11
CA ARG A 129 -5.04 14.65 0.19
C ARG A 129 -6.25 15.59 0.09
N LEU A 130 -6.35 16.43 -0.94
CA LEU A 130 -7.51 17.30 -1.16
C LEU A 130 -8.78 16.49 -1.46
N LEU A 131 -8.66 15.24 -1.92
CA LEU A 131 -9.82 14.35 -2.08
C LEU A 131 -10.54 14.07 -0.76
N ALA A 132 -9.87 14.17 0.40
CA ALA A 132 -10.53 14.05 1.70
C ALA A 132 -11.45 15.25 1.98
N VAL A 133 -11.07 16.46 1.55
CA VAL A 133 -11.94 17.65 1.63
C VAL A 133 -13.13 17.50 0.67
N ALA A 134 -12.86 17.09 -0.56
CA ALA A 134 -13.90 16.83 -1.55
C ALA A 134 -14.88 15.75 -1.07
N TYR A 135 -14.38 14.69 -0.43
CA TYR A 135 -15.22 13.66 0.18
C TYR A 135 -16.18 14.25 1.23
N LEU A 136 -15.72 15.11 2.13
CA LEU A 136 -16.60 15.76 3.13
C LEU A 136 -17.70 16.62 2.47
N ALA A 137 -17.38 17.33 1.40
CA ALA A 137 -18.37 18.06 0.62
C ALA A 137 -19.38 17.12 -0.05
N LEU A 138 -18.95 15.94 -0.51
CA LEU A 138 -19.84 14.91 -1.05
C LEU A 138 -20.67 14.20 0.03
N VAL A 139 -20.18 14.09 1.27
CA VAL A 139 -20.98 13.62 2.40
C VAL A 139 -22.15 14.59 2.63
N PHE A 140 -21.90 15.89 2.68
CA PHE A 140 -22.95 16.91 2.77
C PHE A 140 -23.95 16.78 1.61
N HIS A 141 -23.47 16.72 0.37
CA HIS A 141 -24.29 16.49 -0.82
C HIS A 141 -25.19 15.24 -0.67
N THR A 142 -24.61 14.14 -0.22
CA THR A 142 -25.33 12.86 -0.06
C THR A 142 -26.40 12.95 1.03
N VAL A 143 -26.06 13.50 2.19
CA VAL A 143 -26.98 13.58 3.34
C VAL A 143 -28.22 14.41 3.00
N VAL A 144 -28.04 15.50 2.24
CA VAL A 144 -29.13 16.39 1.84
C VAL A 144 -29.99 15.83 0.71
N LEU A 145 -29.40 15.11 -0.27
CA LEU A 145 -30.09 14.71 -1.49
C LEU A 145 -30.56 13.25 -1.54
N ILE A 146 -30.15 12.41 -0.59
CA ILE A 146 -30.70 11.06 -0.48
C ILE A 146 -32.18 11.13 -0.09
N LYS A 147 -33.00 10.22 -0.65
CA LYS A 147 -34.43 10.17 -0.31
C LYS A 147 -34.60 9.87 1.17
N LEU A 148 -35.43 10.65 1.88
CA LEU A 148 -35.66 10.47 3.31
C LEU A 148 -36.15 9.06 3.67
N SER A 149 -36.98 8.45 2.82
CA SER A 149 -37.44 7.07 3.02
C SER A 149 -36.32 6.02 2.97
N TYR A 150 -35.14 6.35 2.43
CA TYR A 150 -34.02 5.42 2.43
C TYR A 150 -33.35 5.34 3.80
N TRP A 151 -33.38 6.40 4.62
CA TRP A 151 -32.74 6.38 5.94
C TRP A 151 -33.33 5.36 6.91
N THR A 152 -34.59 4.99 6.72
CA THR A 152 -35.26 3.93 7.49
C THR A 152 -35.10 2.54 6.87
N SER A 153 -34.46 2.45 5.70
CA SER A 153 -34.18 1.19 5.02
C SER A 153 -32.78 0.64 5.37
N PRO A 154 -32.52 -0.66 5.22
CA PRO A 154 -31.21 -1.25 5.43
C PRO A 154 -30.09 -0.59 4.61
N VAL A 155 -30.41 -0.15 3.38
CA VAL A 155 -29.46 0.57 2.51
C VAL A 155 -29.08 1.93 3.09
N GLY A 156 -30.03 2.63 3.71
CA GLY A 156 -29.75 3.90 4.39
C GLY A 156 -28.89 3.73 5.63
N TRP A 157 -29.11 2.68 6.43
CA TRP A 157 -28.26 2.38 7.59
C TRP A 157 -26.82 2.08 7.19
N LEU A 158 -26.64 1.26 6.15
CA LEU A 158 -25.31 0.99 5.61
C LEU A 158 -24.66 2.27 5.08
N THR A 159 -25.41 3.10 4.34
CA THR A 159 -24.92 4.38 3.83
C THR A 159 -24.51 5.31 4.99
N ALA A 160 -25.34 5.44 6.03
CA ALA A 160 -25.03 6.24 7.21
C ALA A 160 -23.73 5.78 7.88
N ALA A 161 -23.57 4.47 8.09
CA ALA A 161 -22.36 3.90 8.68
C ALA A 161 -21.11 4.22 7.84
N LEU A 162 -21.20 4.07 6.51
CA LEU A 162 -20.11 4.41 5.58
C LEU A 162 -19.77 5.91 5.61
N LEU A 163 -20.77 6.79 5.63
CA LEU A 163 -20.56 8.24 5.68
C LEU A 163 -19.92 8.67 7.01
N VAL A 164 -20.38 8.15 8.14
CA VAL A 164 -19.80 8.44 9.46
C VAL A 164 -18.36 7.96 9.51
N TYR A 165 -18.10 6.71 9.14
CA TYR A 165 -16.76 6.15 9.16
C TYR A 165 -15.82 6.88 8.21
N GLY A 166 -16.25 7.13 6.97
CA GLY A 166 -15.45 7.86 5.99
C GLY A 166 -15.21 9.31 6.39
N THR A 167 -16.16 9.97 7.07
CA THR A 167 -15.98 11.32 7.63
C THR A 167 -14.90 11.33 8.70
N CYS A 168 -14.96 10.40 9.65
CA CYS A 168 -13.92 10.22 10.67
C CYS A 168 -12.55 9.97 10.01
N ALA A 169 -12.50 9.10 9.00
CA ALA A 169 -11.28 8.82 8.25
C ALA A 169 -10.73 10.06 7.52
N ALA A 170 -11.60 10.84 6.87
CA ALA A 170 -11.23 12.09 6.21
C ALA A 170 -10.64 13.10 7.21
N VAL A 171 -11.26 13.26 8.38
CA VAL A 171 -10.74 14.13 9.45
C VAL A 171 -9.36 13.65 9.91
N ILE A 172 -9.15 12.35 10.16
CA ILE A 172 -7.85 11.80 10.55
C ILE A 172 -6.77 12.05 9.48
N VAL A 173 -7.11 11.87 8.20
CA VAL A 173 -6.23 12.14 7.07
C VAL A 173 -5.86 13.62 6.98
N LEU A 174 -6.84 14.51 7.14
CA LEU A 174 -6.63 15.96 7.08
C LEU A 174 -5.75 16.46 8.24
N LEU A 175 -5.96 15.91 9.44
CA LEU A 175 -5.15 16.16 10.63
C LEU A 175 -3.77 15.49 10.60
N ARG A 176 -3.43 14.75 9.53
CA ARG A 176 -2.17 13.99 9.38
C ARG A 176 -1.91 13.01 10.54
N ARG A 177 -2.98 12.42 11.09
CA ARG A 177 -2.90 11.45 12.20
C ARG A 177 -3.02 9.99 11.75
N VAL A 178 -2.89 9.73 10.45
CA VAL A 178 -2.88 8.36 9.92
C VAL A 178 -1.77 7.57 10.60
N GLY A 179 -2.13 6.46 11.26
CA GLY A 179 -1.18 5.58 11.94
C GLY A 179 -0.47 6.17 13.15
N ALA A 180 -0.89 7.33 13.67
CA ALA A 180 -0.21 8.02 14.78
C ALA A 180 0.01 7.14 16.02
N ASN A 181 -0.95 6.27 16.34
CA ASN A 181 -0.87 5.35 17.49
C ASN A 181 0.15 4.22 17.31
N ARG A 182 0.77 4.09 16.14
CA ARG A 182 1.77 3.08 15.79
C ARG A 182 3.12 3.70 15.43
N GLN A 183 3.30 4.99 15.75
CA GLN A 183 4.54 5.70 15.50
C GLN A 183 5.42 5.65 16.75
N VAL A 184 6.67 5.26 16.54
CA VAL A 184 7.73 5.33 17.55
C VAL A 184 8.78 6.34 17.10
N LYS A 185 9.42 6.97 18.07
CA LYS A 185 10.61 7.79 17.80
C LYS A 185 11.83 6.88 17.77
N GLY A 186 12.73 7.15 16.83
CA GLY A 186 14.03 6.51 16.78
C GLY A 186 15.15 7.50 16.49
N LYS A 187 16.38 7.06 16.69
CA LYS A 187 17.59 7.85 16.44
C LYS A 187 18.53 7.09 15.51
N ILE A 188 19.00 7.75 14.45
CA ILE A 188 19.95 7.13 13.52
C ILE A 188 21.27 6.87 14.26
N LEU A 189 21.71 5.61 14.30
CA LEU A 189 22.98 5.20 14.90
C LEU A 189 24.11 5.18 13.89
N SER A 190 23.85 4.66 12.69
CA SER A 190 24.85 4.52 11.64
C SER A 190 24.25 4.65 10.25
N LEU A 191 25.11 5.06 9.31
CA LEU A 191 24.81 5.21 7.89
C LEU A 191 25.98 4.60 7.11
N ARG A 192 25.70 3.57 6.30
CA ARG A 192 26.70 2.93 5.43
C ARG A 192 26.22 2.96 3.99
N TYR A 193 27.04 3.47 3.09
CA TYR A 193 26.69 3.64 1.69
C TYR A 193 27.49 2.69 0.80
N TYR A 194 26.76 1.85 0.06
CA TYR A 194 27.31 0.90 -0.91
C TYR A 194 27.24 1.53 -2.30
N SER A 195 28.36 2.06 -2.75
CA SER A 195 28.41 2.85 -3.99
C SER A 195 28.14 2.03 -5.25
N GLY A 196 28.58 0.76 -5.29
CA GLY A 196 28.42 -0.09 -6.45
C GLY A 196 26.96 -0.45 -6.75
N VAL A 197 26.13 -0.52 -5.70
CA VAL A 197 24.68 -0.80 -5.81
C VAL A 197 23.80 0.41 -5.54
N ARG A 198 24.40 1.58 -5.25
CA ARG A 198 23.74 2.85 -4.89
C ARG A 198 22.68 2.65 -3.79
N ALA A 199 23.09 2.01 -2.71
CA ALA A 199 22.22 1.70 -1.58
C ALA A 199 22.77 2.26 -0.27
N LEU A 200 21.87 2.82 0.55
CA LEU A 200 22.17 3.31 1.88
C LEU A 200 21.56 2.38 2.92
N GLU A 201 22.40 1.77 3.74
CA GLU A 201 21.99 1.08 4.96
C GLU A 201 21.94 2.08 6.12
N THR A 202 20.78 2.15 6.77
CA THR A 202 20.52 3.05 7.90
C THR A 202 20.12 2.22 9.10
N GLU A 203 20.89 2.29 10.19
CA GLU A 203 20.56 1.65 11.46
C GLU A 203 19.95 2.68 12.42
N ILE A 204 18.83 2.31 13.05
CA ILE A 204 18.02 3.19 13.88
C ILE A 204 17.75 2.50 15.21
N GLU A 205 18.05 3.18 16.30
CA GLU A 205 17.64 2.76 17.64
C GLU A 205 16.18 3.18 17.90
N VAL A 206 15.36 2.25 18.40
CA VAL A 206 13.95 2.48 18.75
C VAL A 206 13.68 1.98 20.19
N PRO A 207 14.18 2.68 21.21
CA PRO A 207 14.32 2.13 22.56
C PRO A 207 12.98 1.84 23.26
N ARG A 208 11.87 2.42 22.80
CA ARG A 208 10.55 2.27 23.42
C ARG A 208 9.43 2.19 22.39
N GLY A 209 8.43 1.37 22.67
CA GLY A 209 7.14 1.33 21.97
C GLY A 209 7.13 0.55 20.66
N TRP A 210 8.27 0.06 20.15
CA TRP A 210 8.26 -0.80 18.98
C TRP A 210 7.76 -2.20 19.39
N PRO A 211 6.71 -2.74 18.76
CA PRO A 211 6.11 -4.01 19.17
C PRO A 211 6.92 -5.25 18.75
N GLY A 212 8.08 -5.05 18.10
CA GLY A 212 8.80 -6.10 17.37
C GLY A 212 8.34 -6.23 15.93
N HIS A 213 9.03 -7.06 15.14
CA HIS A 213 8.71 -7.32 13.73
C HIS A 213 9.20 -8.71 13.31
N LYS A 214 8.55 -9.26 12.29
CA LYS A 214 9.01 -10.47 11.58
C LYS A 214 9.87 -10.09 10.37
N PRO A 215 10.80 -10.95 9.92
CA PRO A 215 11.49 -10.77 8.65
C PRO A 215 10.52 -10.57 7.49
N GLY A 216 10.89 -9.72 6.54
CA GLY A 216 10.09 -9.38 5.38
C GLY A 216 8.95 -8.38 5.61
N GLN A 217 8.67 -8.02 6.86
CA GLN A 217 7.84 -6.86 7.17
C GLN A 217 8.55 -5.55 6.82
N PHE A 218 7.77 -4.50 6.64
CA PHE A 218 8.23 -3.16 6.34
C PHE A 218 7.66 -2.14 7.35
N ALA A 219 8.24 -0.95 7.36
CA ALA A 219 7.74 0.17 8.14
C ALA A 219 7.76 1.45 7.32
N PHE A 220 6.95 2.44 7.70
CA PHE A 220 7.10 3.78 7.14
C PHE A 220 8.08 4.58 8.01
N ALA A 221 9.17 5.06 7.40
CA ALA A 221 10.12 5.95 8.06
C ALA A 221 9.87 7.40 7.62
N THR A 222 9.84 8.30 8.59
CA THR A 222 9.78 9.75 8.36
C THR A 222 11.05 10.39 8.90
N SER A 223 11.91 10.85 8.00
CA SER A 223 13.12 11.63 8.32
C SER A 223 12.93 13.13 8.11
N ASP A 224 11.94 13.54 7.31
CA ASP A 224 11.56 14.93 7.03
C ASP A 224 10.02 15.05 7.01
N VAL A 225 9.47 15.88 7.90
CA VAL A 225 8.01 16.07 8.04
C VAL A 225 7.38 16.72 6.80
N ALA A 226 8.13 17.54 6.07
CA ALA A 226 7.64 18.21 4.86
C ALA A 226 7.59 17.26 3.64
N GLU A 227 8.35 16.18 3.70
CA GLU A 227 8.40 15.11 2.73
C GLU A 227 7.38 14.01 3.04
N GLY A 228 7.21 13.67 4.32
CA GLY A 228 6.29 12.64 4.79
C GLY A 228 6.95 11.28 4.97
N ALA A 229 6.13 10.27 5.23
CA ALA A 229 6.59 8.93 5.56
C ALA A 229 6.77 8.07 4.29
N HIS A 230 7.88 7.37 4.18
CA HIS A 230 8.19 6.48 3.04
C HIS A 230 8.33 5.03 3.53
N PRO A 231 7.79 4.04 2.80
CA PRO A 231 7.86 2.64 3.19
C PRO A 231 9.22 2.03 2.85
N TYR A 232 9.80 1.28 3.80
CA TYR A 232 11.04 0.53 3.62
C TYR A 232 10.95 -0.84 4.28
N THR A 233 11.38 -1.89 3.59
CA THR A 233 11.52 -3.23 4.17
C THR A 233 12.51 -3.19 5.31
N ILE A 234 12.14 -3.75 6.45
CA ILE A 234 13.04 -3.87 7.58
C ILE A 234 14.09 -4.94 7.25
N ALA A 235 15.36 -4.56 7.30
CA ALA A 235 16.52 -5.38 6.91
C ALA A 235 17.21 -6.07 8.09
N SER A 236 16.75 -5.80 9.32
CA SER A 236 17.24 -6.39 10.57
C SER A 236 16.32 -7.50 11.06
N ALA A 237 16.84 -8.33 11.96
CA ALA A 237 16.02 -9.09 12.88
C ALA A 237 15.73 -8.26 14.14
N TRP A 238 14.60 -8.52 14.80
CA TRP A 238 14.24 -7.86 16.05
C TRP A 238 14.85 -8.56 17.27
N HIS A 239 15.46 -7.78 18.18
CA HIS A 239 15.92 -8.24 19.48
C HIS A 239 15.55 -7.23 20.57
N PRO A 240 14.73 -7.58 21.59
CA PRO A 240 14.28 -6.61 22.60
C PRO A 240 15.42 -5.93 23.38
N GLU A 241 16.48 -6.66 23.70
CA GLU A 241 17.65 -6.10 24.43
C GLU A 241 18.55 -5.22 23.55
N ARG A 242 18.41 -5.30 22.23
CA ARG A 242 19.13 -4.49 21.25
C ARG A 242 18.11 -3.91 20.26
N PRO A 243 17.28 -2.94 20.69
CA PRO A 243 16.09 -2.50 19.97
C PRO A 243 16.47 -1.64 18.75
N ARG A 244 16.98 -2.29 17.71
CA ARG A 244 17.48 -1.66 16.49
C ARG A 244 16.68 -2.14 15.29
N ILE A 245 16.49 -1.22 14.35
CA ILE A 245 15.87 -1.46 13.05
C ILE A 245 16.86 -0.97 12.00
N SER A 246 17.12 -1.79 10.99
CA SER A 246 17.89 -1.36 9.81
C SER A 246 17.02 -1.30 8.57
N PHE A 247 17.31 -0.35 7.68
CA PHE A 247 16.73 -0.26 6.34
C PHE A 247 17.85 -0.23 5.31
N ILE A 248 17.71 -0.97 4.21
CA ILE A 248 18.60 -0.86 3.05
C ILE A 248 17.78 -0.19 1.93
N THR A 249 18.19 1.01 1.54
CA THR A 249 17.42 1.87 0.63
C THR A 249 18.21 2.17 -0.63
N LYS A 250 17.70 1.76 -1.79
CA LYS A 250 18.32 2.05 -3.10
C LYS A 250 17.86 3.40 -3.65
N GLU A 251 18.79 4.11 -4.30
CA GLU A 251 18.53 5.39 -4.98
C GLU A 251 17.72 5.20 -6.28
N LEU A 252 16.41 5.05 -6.14
CA LEU A 252 15.48 4.81 -7.25
C LEU A 252 14.59 6.02 -7.61
N GLY A 253 14.53 7.03 -6.75
CA GLY A 253 13.63 8.17 -6.94
C GLY A 253 14.18 9.48 -6.36
N ASP A 254 13.41 10.55 -6.52
CA ASP A 254 13.73 11.89 -6.06
C ASP A 254 13.95 11.99 -4.54
N HIS A 255 13.18 11.23 -3.75
CA HIS A 255 13.38 11.13 -2.31
C HIS A 255 14.63 10.31 -1.97
N THR A 256 14.69 9.06 -2.42
CA THR A 256 15.74 8.11 -2.02
C THR A 256 17.12 8.50 -2.51
N GLY A 257 17.23 9.12 -3.69
CA GLY A 257 18.47 9.66 -4.24
C GLY A 257 19.09 10.80 -3.44
N ARG A 258 18.35 11.43 -2.52
CA ARG A 258 18.85 12.52 -1.65
C ARG A 258 19.11 12.07 -0.21
N LEU A 259 18.81 10.81 0.13
CA LEU A 259 18.93 10.35 1.51
C LEU A 259 20.37 10.39 2.03
N ARG A 260 21.33 9.99 1.19
CA ARG A 260 22.76 10.05 1.51
C ARG A 260 23.19 11.44 1.97
N ASP A 261 22.75 12.48 1.25
CA ASP A 261 23.14 13.86 1.53
C ASP A 261 22.32 14.50 2.66
N LYS A 262 21.15 13.95 2.99
CA LYS A 262 20.24 14.52 3.99
C LYS A 262 20.30 13.86 5.36
N LEU A 263 20.49 12.55 5.42
CA LEU A 263 20.50 11.82 6.68
C LEU A 263 21.79 12.06 7.46
N ARG A 264 21.69 12.15 8.78
CA ARG A 264 22.84 12.31 9.68
C ARG A 264 22.75 11.34 10.85
N VAL A 265 23.91 10.84 11.29
CA VAL A 265 23.99 10.12 12.56
C VAL A 265 23.51 11.03 13.70
N GLY A 266 22.71 10.46 14.59
CA GLY A 266 22.07 11.18 15.70
C GLY A 266 20.76 11.87 15.36
N GLN A 267 20.36 11.92 14.09
CA GLN A 267 19.08 12.48 13.66
C GLN A 267 17.89 11.71 14.24
N GLU A 268 16.88 12.42 14.71
CA GLU A 268 15.60 11.84 15.10
C GLU A 268 14.76 11.49 13.87
N VAL A 269 14.15 10.31 13.90
CA VAL A 269 13.23 9.83 12.87
C VAL A 269 11.97 9.26 13.53
N LYS A 270 10.87 9.18 12.78
CA LYS A 270 9.65 8.48 13.21
C LYS A 270 9.46 7.23 12.39
N ILE A 271 9.19 6.10 13.06
CA ILE A 271 8.94 4.81 12.43
C ILE A 271 7.51 4.38 12.74
N GLU A 272 6.73 4.10 11.70
CA GLU A 272 5.35 3.60 11.80
C GLU A 272 5.29 2.15 11.32
N GLY A 273 4.78 1.23 12.15
CA GLY A 273 4.59 -0.17 11.76
C GLY A 273 4.66 -1.18 12.91
N PRO A 274 5.13 -2.42 12.63
CA PRO A 274 5.41 -2.98 11.30
C PRO A 274 4.14 -3.27 10.48
N TYR A 275 4.33 -3.43 9.17
CA TYR A 275 3.33 -3.84 8.18
C TYR A 275 3.89 -4.94 7.28
N GLY A 276 3.03 -5.61 6.52
CA GLY A 276 3.40 -6.64 5.56
C GLY A 276 3.13 -8.05 6.05
N CYS A 277 2.80 -8.92 5.10
CA CYS A 277 2.49 -10.34 5.30
C CYS A 277 3.52 -11.27 4.62
N PHE A 278 4.62 -10.72 4.09
CA PHE A 278 5.72 -11.50 3.54
C PHE A 278 6.63 -12.01 4.66
N THR A 279 6.11 -12.90 5.51
CA THR A 279 6.73 -13.26 6.81
C THR A 279 7.47 -14.59 6.81
N PHE A 280 7.61 -15.26 5.65
CA PHE A 280 8.26 -16.57 5.51
C PHE A 280 7.63 -17.69 6.35
N ASP A 281 6.39 -17.49 6.80
CA ASP A 281 5.62 -18.48 7.55
C ASP A 281 4.87 -19.38 6.55
N ASP A 282 5.25 -20.67 6.48
CA ASP A 282 4.55 -21.71 5.71
C ASP A 282 4.79 -23.11 6.32
N ASP A 283 4.20 -24.13 5.70
CA ASP A 283 4.32 -25.54 6.09
C ASP A 283 5.48 -26.27 5.40
N CYS A 284 6.31 -25.57 4.63
CA CYS A 284 7.35 -26.18 3.80
C CYS A 284 8.68 -26.27 4.56
N THR A 285 9.28 -27.46 4.59
CA THR A 285 10.62 -27.68 5.18
C THR A 285 11.75 -27.16 4.28
N HIS A 286 11.45 -26.81 3.04
CA HIS A 286 12.42 -26.22 2.12
C HIS A 286 11.84 -24.96 1.48
N GLN A 287 12.60 -23.87 1.46
CA GLN A 287 12.20 -22.60 0.87
C GLN A 287 13.19 -22.15 -0.21
N ILE A 288 12.67 -21.70 -1.34
CA ILE A 288 13.45 -21.06 -2.40
C ILE A 288 13.20 -19.56 -2.32
N TRP A 289 14.24 -18.79 -2.08
CA TRP A 289 14.20 -17.35 -1.96
C TRP A 289 14.79 -16.70 -3.20
N ILE A 290 14.12 -15.71 -3.76
CA ILE A 290 14.55 -15.04 -4.99
C ILE A 290 14.47 -13.53 -4.81
N GLY A 291 15.64 -12.90 -4.66
CA GLY A 291 15.81 -11.47 -4.47
C GLY A 291 16.40 -10.79 -5.71
N GLY A 292 15.60 -9.94 -6.37
CA GLY A 292 16.02 -9.13 -7.51
C GLY A 292 16.47 -7.72 -7.10
N GLY A 293 17.74 -7.40 -7.28
CA GLY A 293 18.32 -6.11 -6.89
C GLY A 293 18.05 -5.79 -5.41
N ILE A 294 17.47 -4.61 -5.12
CA ILE A 294 17.12 -4.20 -3.75
C ILE A 294 16.07 -5.11 -3.08
N GLY A 295 15.36 -5.93 -3.86
CA GLY A 295 14.47 -6.97 -3.37
C GLY A 295 15.17 -8.07 -2.54
N ILE A 296 16.50 -8.01 -2.39
CA ILE A 296 17.27 -8.87 -1.49
C ILE A 296 17.00 -8.60 0.01
N THR A 297 16.60 -7.36 0.34
CA THR A 297 16.42 -6.86 1.72
C THR A 297 15.59 -7.75 2.66
N PRO A 298 14.39 -8.26 2.31
CA PRO A 298 13.63 -9.14 3.19
C PRO A 298 14.37 -10.45 3.53
N PHE A 299 15.18 -10.96 2.60
CA PHE A 299 15.96 -12.18 2.79
C PHE A 299 17.17 -11.95 3.69
N VAL A 300 17.80 -10.77 3.60
CA VAL A 300 18.83 -10.33 4.57
C VAL A 300 18.25 -10.34 5.99
N ALA A 301 17.07 -9.76 6.19
CA ALA A 301 16.39 -9.79 7.49
C ALA A 301 16.10 -11.23 7.96
N ARG A 302 15.70 -12.11 7.04
CA ARG A 302 15.41 -13.52 7.34
C ARG A 302 16.67 -14.28 7.77
N MET A 303 17.79 -14.11 7.06
CA MET A 303 19.05 -14.75 7.41
C MET A 303 19.58 -14.26 8.76
N LYS A 304 19.57 -12.94 9.00
CA LYS A 304 19.95 -12.37 10.32
C LYS A 304 19.07 -12.91 11.44
N HIS A 305 17.78 -13.10 11.17
CA HIS A 305 16.85 -13.67 12.14
C HIS A 305 17.14 -15.14 12.43
N MET A 306 17.41 -15.94 11.40
CA MET A 306 17.81 -17.35 11.55
C MET A 306 19.12 -17.48 12.32
N ALA A 307 20.12 -16.66 12.01
CA ALA A 307 21.41 -16.66 12.70
C ALA A 307 21.26 -16.33 14.20
N LEU A 308 20.39 -15.38 14.56
CA LEU A 308 20.07 -15.08 15.97
C LEU A 308 19.28 -16.21 16.65
N GLN A 309 18.35 -16.85 15.93
CA GLN A 309 17.47 -17.89 16.46
C GLN A 309 18.05 -19.30 16.47
N LYS A 310 19.25 -19.56 15.96
CA LYS A 310 19.97 -20.82 16.28
C LYS A 310 20.14 -21.02 17.80
N ALA A 311 19.89 -19.99 18.60
CA ALA A 311 19.78 -20.02 20.06
C ALA A 311 18.34 -20.08 20.64
N ALA A 312 17.26 -20.16 19.85
CA ALA A 312 15.86 -20.12 20.30
C ALA A 312 14.91 -21.10 19.55
N PRO A 313 13.85 -21.63 20.18
CA PRO A 313 13.10 -22.82 19.73
C PRO A 313 11.92 -22.59 18.74
N ASP A 314 11.70 -21.38 18.21
CA ASP A 314 10.49 -21.06 17.42
C ASP A 314 10.55 -21.52 15.94
N TRP A 315 11.56 -22.33 15.58
CA TRP A 315 11.80 -22.80 14.22
C TRP A 315 11.37 -24.27 14.02
N PRO A 316 10.73 -24.63 12.88
CA PRO A 316 10.59 -26.03 12.50
C PRO A 316 11.99 -26.62 12.31
N VAL A 317 12.40 -27.52 13.22
CA VAL A 317 13.69 -28.21 13.16
C VAL A 317 13.92 -28.76 11.74
N GLY A 318 14.99 -28.31 11.10
CA GLY A 318 15.39 -28.78 9.76
C GLY A 318 14.85 -27.99 8.56
N GLN A 319 14.23 -26.82 8.72
CA GLN A 319 13.92 -25.98 7.54
C GLN A 319 15.21 -25.47 6.88
N THR A 320 15.32 -25.68 5.57
CA THR A 320 16.48 -25.31 4.71
C THR A 320 16.08 -24.29 3.65
N ALA A 321 17.04 -23.52 3.13
CA ALA A 321 16.76 -22.56 2.07
C ALA A 321 17.87 -22.41 1.02
N ASP A 322 17.44 -22.18 -0.21
CA ASP A 322 18.29 -21.72 -1.32
C ASP A 322 17.94 -20.26 -1.64
N LEU A 323 18.92 -19.36 -1.55
CA LEU A 323 18.77 -17.94 -1.89
C LEU A 323 19.39 -17.63 -3.25
N PHE A 324 18.57 -17.21 -4.19
CA PHE A 324 18.99 -16.66 -5.47
C PHE A 324 18.97 -15.14 -5.40
N HIS A 325 20.15 -14.52 -5.50
CA HIS A 325 20.26 -13.08 -5.67
C HIS A 325 20.63 -12.74 -7.12
N SER A 326 19.71 -12.09 -7.83
CA SER A 326 19.93 -11.60 -9.19
C SER A 326 20.14 -10.09 -9.16
N THR A 327 21.27 -9.62 -9.70
CA THR A 327 21.62 -8.20 -9.72
C THR A 327 22.34 -7.80 -11.00
N ALA A 328 22.05 -6.58 -11.47
CA ALA A 328 22.80 -5.94 -12.55
C ALA A 328 23.98 -5.10 -12.00
N ASP A 329 23.91 -4.70 -10.74
CA ASP A 329 24.89 -3.85 -10.07
C ASP A 329 25.72 -4.69 -9.09
N VAL A 330 27.02 -4.41 -8.97
CA VAL A 330 27.95 -5.16 -8.11
C VAL A 330 28.62 -4.21 -7.13
N ASP A 331 28.65 -4.61 -5.87
CA ASP A 331 29.40 -3.97 -4.79
C ASP A 331 30.02 -5.10 -3.95
N GLU A 332 31.35 -5.18 -3.91
CA GLU A 332 32.06 -6.31 -3.30
C GLU A 332 31.78 -6.43 -1.80
N GLU A 333 31.68 -5.29 -1.11
CA GLU A 333 31.39 -5.23 0.32
C GLU A 333 29.95 -5.69 0.60
N ALA A 334 28.98 -5.25 -0.21
CA ALA A 334 27.60 -5.70 -0.09
C ALA A 334 27.47 -7.21 -0.36
N LEU A 335 28.15 -7.74 -1.38
CA LEU A 335 28.15 -9.17 -1.68
C LEU A 335 28.85 -10.01 -0.62
N ALA A 336 29.95 -9.50 -0.04
CA ALA A 336 30.63 -10.17 1.07
C ALA A 336 29.74 -10.24 2.33
N ASN A 337 29.04 -9.15 2.67
CA ASN A 337 28.08 -9.15 3.78
C ASN A 337 26.92 -10.13 3.52
N LEU A 338 26.40 -10.16 2.29
CA LEU A 338 25.34 -11.11 1.89
C LEU A 338 25.80 -12.57 2.03
N ALA A 339 27.04 -12.87 1.63
CA ALA A 339 27.64 -14.20 1.79
C ALA A 339 27.82 -14.58 3.27
N ALA A 340 28.27 -13.64 4.10
CA ALA A 340 28.42 -13.84 5.54
C ALA A 340 27.07 -14.08 6.24
N ASP A 341 26.03 -13.33 5.88
CA ASP A 341 24.66 -13.54 6.39
C ASP A 341 24.15 -14.93 5.98
N ALA A 342 24.40 -15.37 4.74
CA ALA A 342 24.01 -16.69 4.26
C ALA A 342 24.74 -17.84 4.98
N GLU A 343 26.05 -17.71 5.20
CA GLU A 343 26.85 -18.67 5.95
C GLU A 343 26.36 -18.77 7.40
N ALA A 344 26.18 -17.63 8.08
CA ALA A 344 25.68 -17.59 9.45
C ALA A 344 24.28 -18.22 9.59
N ALA A 345 23.45 -18.11 8.55
CA ALA A 345 22.12 -18.70 8.50
C ALA A 345 22.07 -20.14 7.96
N GLU A 346 23.19 -20.72 7.52
CA GLU A 346 23.23 -22.00 6.78
C GLU A 346 22.30 -22.03 5.55
N VAL A 347 22.27 -20.92 4.81
CA VAL A 347 21.49 -20.75 3.58
C VAL A 347 22.39 -20.92 2.37
N ARG A 348 21.95 -21.71 1.38
CA ARG A 348 22.72 -21.90 0.15
C ARG A 348 22.55 -20.70 -0.78
N LEU A 349 23.60 -19.91 -0.94
CA LEU A 349 23.59 -18.71 -1.77
C LEU A 349 23.95 -19.00 -3.24
N HIS A 350 23.11 -18.54 -4.16
CA HIS A 350 23.31 -18.53 -5.61
C HIS A 350 23.36 -17.08 -6.09
N LEU A 351 24.56 -16.58 -6.40
CA LEU A 351 24.74 -15.23 -6.94
C LEU A 351 24.64 -15.23 -8.46
N TRP A 352 23.74 -14.41 -8.99
CA TRP A 352 23.53 -14.19 -10.41
C TRP A 352 23.82 -12.73 -10.77
N VAL A 353 24.96 -12.48 -11.41
CA VAL A 353 25.34 -11.17 -11.91
C VAL A 353 25.01 -11.11 -13.40
N ASP A 354 24.06 -10.26 -13.80
CA ASP A 354 23.51 -10.25 -15.17
C ASP A 354 24.60 -10.18 -16.25
N ALA A 355 25.63 -9.36 -16.03
CA ALA A 355 26.74 -9.18 -16.97
C ALA A 355 27.66 -10.41 -17.10
N ARG A 356 27.73 -11.27 -16.07
CA ARG A 356 28.58 -12.46 -16.02
C ARG A 356 27.82 -13.73 -16.39
N ASP A 357 26.63 -13.87 -15.81
CA ASP A 357 25.88 -15.13 -15.80
C ASP A 357 24.65 -15.10 -16.72
N GLY A 358 24.30 -13.92 -17.26
CA GLY A 358 23.02 -13.69 -17.94
C GLY A 358 21.85 -13.62 -16.96
N ARG A 359 20.62 -13.50 -17.47
CA ARG A 359 19.43 -13.37 -16.61
C ARG A 359 19.09 -14.68 -15.90
N LEU A 360 18.70 -14.57 -14.62
CA LEU A 360 18.11 -15.68 -13.88
C LEU A 360 16.70 -15.99 -14.43
N THR A 361 16.44 -17.26 -14.75
CA THR A 361 15.14 -17.75 -15.22
C THR A 361 14.61 -18.81 -14.27
N ALA A 362 13.30 -19.07 -14.30
CA ALA A 362 12.71 -20.14 -13.49
C ALA A 362 13.25 -21.53 -13.87
N GLU A 363 13.61 -21.74 -15.15
CA GLU A 363 14.33 -22.95 -15.59
C GLU A 363 15.65 -23.14 -14.86
N ARG A 364 16.46 -22.08 -14.74
CA ARG A 364 17.74 -22.12 -14.00
C ARG A 364 17.55 -22.38 -12.51
N VAL A 365 16.52 -21.78 -11.91
CA VAL A 365 16.16 -22.07 -10.50
C VAL A 365 15.82 -23.55 -10.32
N ARG A 366 15.00 -24.13 -11.21
CA ARG A 366 14.65 -25.56 -11.17
C ARG A 366 15.85 -26.48 -11.37
N ALA A 367 16.78 -26.10 -12.24
CA ALA A 367 18.00 -26.87 -12.47
C ALA A 367 18.90 -26.88 -11.23
N SER A 368 18.98 -25.77 -10.49
CA SER A 368 19.77 -25.66 -9.26
C SER A 368 19.13 -26.34 -8.05
N VAL A 369 17.79 -26.44 -8.00
CA VAL A 369 17.04 -27.02 -6.87
C VAL A 369 16.10 -28.13 -7.38
N PRO A 370 16.56 -29.39 -7.51
CA PRO A 370 15.77 -30.48 -8.10
C PRO A 370 14.43 -30.76 -7.41
N LYS A 371 14.34 -30.52 -6.09
CA LYS A 371 13.13 -30.71 -5.27
C LYS A 371 12.24 -29.45 -5.17
N TRP A 372 12.35 -28.52 -6.12
CA TRP A 372 11.59 -27.27 -6.12
C TRP A 372 10.06 -27.43 -6.02
N ARG A 373 9.50 -28.59 -6.38
CA ARG A 373 8.05 -28.87 -6.24
C ARG A 373 7.59 -29.08 -4.79
N GLU A 374 8.50 -29.52 -3.92
CA GLU A 374 8.24 -29.71 -2.49
C GLU A 374 8.46 -28.42 -1.70
N ALA A 375 9.06 -27.40 -2.32
CA ALA A 375 9.40 -26.13 -1.71
C ALA A 375 8.26 -25.11 -1.79
N SER A 376 8.37 -24.07 -0.97
CA SER A 376 7.73 -22.79 -1.25
C SER A 376 8.71 -21.84 -1.94
N ILE A 377 8.17 -20.88 -2.69
CA ILE A 377 8.95 -19.86 -3.39
C ILE A 377 8.57 -18.49 -2.83
N TRP A 378 9.58 -17.75 -2.37
CA TRP A 378 9.44 -16.40 -1.84
C TRP A 378 10.19 -15.44 -2.77
N PHE A 379 9.46 -14.55 -3.43
CA PHE A 379 10.03 -13.62 -4.42
C PHE A 379 9.84 -12.15 -4.00
N CYS A 380 10.92 -11.38 -4.10
CA CYS A 380 10.88 -9.93 -3.98
C CYS A 380 11.81 -9.29 -5.02
N GLY A 381 11.28 -8.39 -5.85
CA GLY A 381 12.04 -7.79 -6.94
C GLY A 381 11.14 -7.13 -8.00
N PRO A 382 11.67 -6.82 -9.18
CA PRO A 382 10.91 -6.19 -10.27
C PRO A 382 9.66 -6.99 -10.66
N ILE A 383 8.53 -6.29 -10.87
CA ILE A 383 7.22 -6.91 -11.15
C ILE A 383 7.29 -7.88 -12.34
N GLY A 384 7.85 -7.45 -13.46
CA GLY A 384 7.95 -8.28 -14.66
C GLY A 384 8.80 -9.54 -14.47
N PHE A 385 9.79 -9.51 -13.58
CA PHE A 385 10.58 -10.69 -13.25
C PHE A 385 9.75 -11.68 -12.43
N GLY A 386 9.03 -11.19 -11.40
CA GLY A 386 8.13 -12.02 -10.60
C GLY A 386 7.00 -12.64 -11.43
N GLU A 387 6.40 -11.88 -12.35
CA GLU A 387 5.37 -12.38 -13.27
C GLU A 387 5.91 -13.48 -14.20
N ALA A 388 7.12 -13.30 -14.74
CA ALA A 388 7.77 -14.31 -15.58
C ALA A 388 8.06 -15.60 -14.81
N LEU A 389 8.61 -15.51 -13.59
CA LEU A 389 8.83 -16.66 -12.73
C LEU A 389 7.52 -17.37 -12.41
N LYS A 390 6.51 -16.61 -11.95
CA LYS A 390 5.21 -17.16 -11.55
C LYS A 390 4.52 -17.87 -12.72
N ARG A 391 4.53 -17.28 -13.92
CA ARG A 391 3.97 -17.90 -15.13
C ARG A 391 4.67 -19.22 -15.44
N ASP A 392 5.99 -19.21 -15.48
CA ASP A 392 6.76 -20.41 -15.85
C ASP A 392 6.58 -21.54 -14.82
N PHE A 393 6.67 -21.24 -13.51
CA PHE A 393 6.39 -22.23 -12.47
C PHE A 393 4.96 -22.78 -12.56
N ALA A 394 3.96 -21.94 -12.86
CA ALA A 394 2.58 -22.41 -13.08
C ALA A 394 2.48 -23.36 -14.28
N THR A 395 3.15 -23.06 -15.41
CA THR A 395 3.20 -23.95 -16.58
C THR A 395 3.84 -25.31 -16.26
N GLN A 396 4.76 -25.36 -15.30
CA GLN A 396 5.42 -26.59 -14.85
C GLN A 396 4.65 -27.35 -13.75
N GLY A 397 3.43 -26.91 -13.43
CA GLY A 397 2.53 -27.53 -12.45
C GLY A 397 2.78 -27.12 -10.99
N PHE A 398 3.53 -26.04 -10.73
CA PHE A 398 3.70 -25.52 -9.37
C PHE A 398 2.41 -24.87 -8.84
N PRO A 399 2.01 -25.10 -7.57
CA PRO A 399 0.82 -24.50 -6.99
C PRO A 399 1.05 -23.02 -6.60
N VAL A 400 1.21 -22.15 -7.59
CA VAL A 400 1.57 -20.72 -7.42
C VAL A 400 0.55 -19.90 -6.62
N ALA A 401 -0.69 -20.38 -6.46
CA ALA A 401 -1.70 -19.72 -5.62
C ALA A 401 -1.44 -19.94 -4.12
N GLN A 402 -0.76 -21.02 -3.76
CA GLN A 402 -0.57 -21.47 -2.38
C GLN A 402 0.89 -21.31 -1.92
N ARG A 403 1.84 -21.61 -2.82
CA ARG A 403 3.27 -21.73 -2.48
C ARG A 403 4.18 -20.72 -3.18
N PHE A 404 3.63 -19.76 -3.92
CA PHE A 404 4.40 -18.65 -4.50
C PHE A 404 4.01 -17.34 -3.80
N HIS A 405 4.87 -16.90 -2.90
CA HIS A 405 4.70 -15.70 -2.10
C HIS A 405 5.46 -14.55 -2.76
N GLN A 406 4.78 -13.42 -2.94
CA GLN A 406 5.36 -12.25 -3.60
C GLN A 406 5.00 -10.97 -2.87
N GLU A 407 6.02 -10.16 -2.63
CA GLU A 407 5.87 -8.78 -2.18
C GLU A 407 6.03 -7.83 -3.39
N LEU A 408 5.07 -6.92 -3.59
CA LEU A 408 5.01 -6.09 -4.80
C LEU A 408 5.64 -4.70 -4.61
N PHE A 409 5.79 -4.23 -3.37
CA PHE A 409 6.32 -2.90 -2.99
C PHE A 409 5.82 -1.73 -3.87
N ALA A 410 4.58 -1.83 -4.38
CA ALA A 410 3.94 -0.83 -5.24
C ALA A 410 2.81 -0.14 -4.46
N MET A 411 3.15 0.92 -3.73
CA MET A 411 2.21 1.67 -2.86
C MET A 411 1.66 2.95 -3.50
N ARG A 412 1.69 3.05 -4.84
CA ARG A 412 1.17 4.17 -5.63
C ARG A 412 0.20 3.70 -6.71
#